data_AF-S8DZA9-F1
#
_entry.id   AF-S8DZA9-F1
#
_cell.length_a   1.000
_cell.length_b   1.000
_cell.length_c   1.000
_cell.angle_alpha   90.00
_cell.angle_beta   90.00
_cell.angle_gamma   90.00
#
_symmetry.space_group_name_H-M   'P 1'
#
loop_
_entity.id
_entity.type
_entity.pdbx_description
1 polymer ?
#
loop_
_entity_poly.entity_id
_entity_poly.type
_entity_poly.pdbx_seq_one_letter_code
_entity_poly.pdbx_strand_id
1 'polypeptide(L)'
;MPHPPISYRKTNTRYWYSQNMGRGAKRKVLPRQYQQVFANKQITCVEYETISDDQEREIFQRVQLGVALTPAERLQALTGIRPTLVRQIQQKILGDHGFGSDLDWANGRGRDFQCLTSIVYLIEQQTETFPGVSTLERWLTSVTALPVKFESEIMETFTIWVNMVRDKQYNMPFSKPTKVSPIEFTLIGLLIHKYKATMSLMQLSNAIWAMR
;
A
#
# COMPACT_ATOMS: atom_id res chain seq x y z
N MET A 1 21.08 -2.86 36.25
CA MET A 1 21.57 -1.73 35.43
C MET A 1 20.92 -0.43 35.92
N PRO A 2 21.63 0.71 35.98
CA PRO A 2 21.04 2.00 36.33
C PRO A 2 20.10 2.50 35.22
N HIS A 3 18.84 2.81 35.56
CA HIS A 3 17.87 3.38 34.61
C HIS A 3 18.15 4.89 34.39
N PRO A 4 18.09 5.39 33.15
CA PRO A 4 18.28 6.81 32.86
C PRO A 4 17.12 7.68 33.41
N PRO A 5 17.36 8.97 33.70
CA PRO A 5 16.34 9.87 34.23
C PRO A 5 15.33 10.30 33.15
N ILE A 6 14.08 10.48 33.57
CA ILE A 6 13.01 11.04 32.73
C ILE A 6 12.90 12.55 33.03
N SER A 7 12.93 13.39 31.99
CA SER A 7 12.83 14.85 32.11
C SER A 7 11.41 15.33 31.85
N TYR A 8 10.82 16.07 32.78
CA TYR A 8 9.52 16.71 32.57
C TYR A 8 9.71 18.05 31.85
N ARG A 9 9.25 18.13 30.58
CA ARG A 9 9.48 19.27 29.68
C ARG A 9 9.05 20.63 30.22
N LYS A 10 8.06 20.70 31.13
CA LYS A 10 7.55 21.99 31.65
C LYS A 10 8.32 22.54 32.85
N THR A 11 9.03 21.71 33.62
CA THR A 11 9.70 22.15 34.86
C THR A 11 11.20 21.86 34.90
N ASN A 12 11.76 21.36 33.78
CA ASN A 12 13.16 20.92 33.64
C ASN A 12 13.64 20.00 34.79
N THR A 13 12.70 19.38 35.51
CA THR A 13 13.00 18.56 36.68
C THR A 13 13.17 17.11 36.23
N ARG A 14 14.30 16.52 36.62
CA ARG A 14 14.63 15.12 36.31
C ARG A 14 14.11 14.20 37.41
N TYR A 15 13.31 13.23 37.02
CA TYR A 15 12.80 12.17 37.88
C TYR A 15 13.47 10.83 37.56
N TRP A 16 13.65 10.00 38.59
CA TRP A 16 14.28 8.69 38.48
C TRP A 16 13.28 7.59 38.84
N TYR A 17 13.34 6.45 38.14
CA TYR A 17 12.43 5.33 38.38
C TYR A 17 12.72 4.63 39.72
N SER A 18 14.00 4.42 40.03
CA SER A 18 14.45 3.84 41.30
C SER A 18 15.59 4.66 41.90
N GLN A 19 15.69 4.63 43.22
CA GLN A 19 16.78 5.24 43.96
C GLN A 19 17.94 4.24 44.02
N ASN A 20 18.88 4.31 43.09
CA ASN A 20 20.12 3.54 43.21
C ASN A 20 20.86 4.01 44.48
N MET A 21 21.00 3.10 45.44
CA MET A 21 21.81 3.26 46.66
C MET A 21 23.30 3.29 46.28
N GLY A 22 23.76 4.44 45.81
CA GLY A 22 25.16 4.73 45.54
C GLY A 22 25.46 6.16 45.91
N ARG A 23 26.10 6.34 47.08
CA ARG A 23 26.69 7.56 47.69
C ARG A 23 26.06 8.91 47.28
N GLY A 24 25.21 9.44 48.16
CA GLY A 24 25.17 10.88 48.49
C GLY A 24 24.18 11.79 47.74
N ALA A 25 23.61 11.39 46.61
CA ALA A 25 22.71 12.28 45.86
C ALA A 25 21.22 12.00 46.13
N LYS A 26 20.51 12.94 46.78
CA LYS A 26 19.03 12.93 46.90
C LYS A 26 18.39 13.21 45.52
N ARG A 27 18.15 12.15 44.75
CA ARG A 27 17.46 12.22 43.46
C ARG A 27 15.95 12.29 43.68
N LYS A 28 15.26 13.15 42.94
CA LYS A 28 13.79 13.16 42.93
C LYS A 28 13.30 11.87 42.25
N VAL A 29 12.66 11.00 43.03
CA VAL A 29 12.08 9.75 42.54
C VAL A 29 10.69 10.02 41.97
N LEU A 30 10.33 9.29 40.92
CA LEU A 30 9.01 9.36 40.31
C LEU A 30 7.94 8.97 41.34
N PRO A 31 6.81 9.69 41.46
CA PRO A 31 5.74 9.29 42.38
C PRO A 31 5.20 7.88 42.09
N ARG A 32 4.78 7.15 43.14
CA ARG A 32 4.32 5.74 43.05
C ARG A 32 3.26 5.51 41.97
N GLN A 33 2.31 6.44 41.83
CA GLN A 33 1.23 6.34 40.84
C GLN A 33 1.78 6.23 39.41
N TYR A 34 2.81 7.01 39.06
CA TYR A 34 3.45 6.96 37.75
C TYR A 34 4.39 5.76 37.60
N GLN A 35 5.04 5.30 38.67
CA GLN A 35 5.80 4.05 38.65
C GLN A 35 4.89 2.86 38.34
N GLN A 36 3.68 2.86 38.90
CA GLN A 36 2.68 1.81 38.66
C GLN A 36 2.13 1.88 37.24
N VAL A 37 1.84 3.08 36.72
CA VAL A 37 1.48 3.27 35.31
C VAL A 37 2.58 2.73 34.39
N PHE A 38 3.84 3.03 34.69
CA PHE A 38 4.98 2.53 33.91
C PHE A 38 5.15 1.01 34.03
N ALA A 39 5.06 0.45 35.24
CA ALA A 39 5.18 -0.99 35.47
C ALA A 39 4.04 -1.80 34.80
N ASN A 40 2.86 -1.19 34.68
CA ASN A 40 1.71 -1.81 34.04
C ASN A 40 1.68 -1.59 32.51
N LYS A 41 2.66 -0.87 31.94
CA LYS A 41 2.77 -0.76 30.47
C LYS A 41 3.26 -2.09 29.91
N GLN A 42 2.39 -2.75 29.17
CA GLN A 42 2.76 -3.89 28.35
C GLN A 42 3.38 -3.38 27.04
N ILE A 43 4.52 -3.93 26.67
CA ILE A 43 5.16 -3.70 25.38
C ILE A 43 4.94 -4.97 24.56
N THR A 44 4.28 -4.84 23.41
CA THR A 44 4.16 -5.95 22.47
C THR A 44 5.51 -6.12 21.78
N CYS A 45 6.17 -7.25 22.05
CA CYS A 45 7.35 -7.68 21.30
C CYS A 45 6.87 -8.58 20.17
N VAL A 46 7.29 -8.27 18.94
CA VAL A 46 7.06 -9.11 17.77
C VAL A 46 8.43 -9.55 17.27
N GLU A 47 8.66 -10.86 17.25
CA GLU A 47 9.87 -11.47 16.72
C GLU A 47 9.57 -12.01 15.33
N TYR A 48 10.40 -11.66 14.36
CA TYR A 48 10.29 -12.14 12.99
C TYR A 48 11.45 -13.09 12.71
N GLU A 49 11.12 -14.32 12.33
CA GLU A 49 12.10 -15.27 11.81
C GLU A 49 12.18 -15.10 10.30
N THR A 50 13.38 -15.21 9.70
CA THR A 50 13.61 -15.21 8.24
C THR A 50 13.30 -13.90 7.49
N ILE A 51 13.68 -12.74 8.05
CA ILE A 51 13.70 -11.46 7.31
C ILE A 51 15.02 -11.28 6.56
N SER A 52 15.00 -10.65 5.38
CA SER A 52 16.22 -10.25 4.68
C SER A 52 16.83 -8.98 5.27
N ASP A 53 18.13 -8.76 5.08
CA ASP A 53 18.84 -7.55 5.52
C ASP A 53 18.16 -6.25 5.05
N ASP A 54 17.59 -6.25 3.85
CA ASP A 54 16.89 -5.08 3.29
C ASP A 54 15.55 -4.83 4.01
N GLN A 55 14.81 -5.90 4.33
CA GLN A 55 13.57 -5.81 5.10
C GLN A 55 13.84 -5.36 6.54
N GLU A 56 14.89 -5.89 7.15
CA GLU A 56 15.33 -5.50 8.49
C GLU A 56 15.66 -4.00 8.54
N ARG A 57 16.47 -3.50 7.59
CA ARG A 57 16.80 -2.07 7.48
C ARG A 57 15.55 -1.21 7.31
N GLU A 58 14.61 -1.62 6.47
CA GLU A 58 13.34 -0.89 6.28
C GLU A 58 12.51 -0.84 7.58
N ILE A 59 12.38 -1.97 8.28
CA ILE A 59 11.67 -2.07 9.57
C ILE A 59 12.32 -1.12 10.59
N PHE A 60 13.65 -1.15 10.74
CA PHE A 60 14.36 -0.25 11.66
C PHE A 60 14.15 1.23 11.32
N GLN A 61 14.21 1.58 10.03
CA GLN A 61 14.03 2.94 9.58
C GLN A 61 12.61 3.45 9.89
N ARG A 62 11.59 2.62 9.67
CA ARG A 62 10.19 2.94 10.01
C ARG A 62 9.98 3.06 11.52
N VAL A 63 10.60 2.19 12.33
CA VAL A 63 10.55 2.25 13.80
C VAL A 63 11.19 3.53 14.34
N GLN A 64 12.35 3.93 13.82
CA GLN A 64 13.04 5.16 14.25
C GLN A 64 12.27 6.44 13.87
N LEU A 65 11.65 6.44 12.69
CA LEU A 65 10.89 7.59 12.18
C LEU A 65 9.45 7.63 12.68
N GLY A 66 8.96 6.57 13.33
CA GLY A 66 7.57 6.44 13.79
C GLY A 66 6.55 6.41 12.64
N VAL A 67 6.95 5.93 11.46
CA VAL A 67 6.09 5.93 10.25
C VAL A 67 5.35 4.60 10.15
N ALA A 68 4.04 4.63 10.42
CA ALA A 68 3.16 3.49 10.19
C ALA A 68 3.04 3.14 8.69
N LEU A 69 2.73 1.87 8.39
CA LEU A 69 2.33 1.47 7.04
C LEU A 69 1.12 2.29 6.61
N THR A 70 1.14 2.81 5.37
CA THR A 70 -0.05 3.40 4.79
C THR A 70 -1.13 2.33 4.62
N PRO A 71 -2.41 2.72 4.51
CA PRO A 71 -3.48 1.78 4.17
C PRO A 71 -3.17 0.96 2.90
N ALA A 72 -2.53 1.56 1.90
CA ALA A 72 -2.15 0.89 0.65
C ALA A 72 -0.99 -0.10 0.84
N GLU A 73 0.03 0.27 1.62
CA GLU A 73 1.13 -0.63 2.00
C GLU A 73 0.61 -1.84 2.80
N ARG A 74 -0.38 -1.63 3.67
CA ARG A 74 -1.04 -2.72 4.41
C ARG A 74 -1.74 -3.70 3.47
N LEU A 75 -2.48 -3.21 2.46
CA LEU A 75 -3.11 -4.08 1.46
C LEU A 75 -2.06 -4.89 0.69
N GLN A 76 -0.96 -4.25 0.29
CA GLN A 76 0.13 -4.90 -0.46
C GLN A 76 0.86 -5.97 0.37
N ALA A 77 0.83 -5.89 1.70
CA ALA A 77 1.42 -6.90 2.58
C ALA A 77 0.56 -8.18 2.71
N LEU A 78 -0.71 -8.16 2.28
CA LEU A 78 -1.60 -9.32 2.42
C LEU A 78 -1.20 -10.47 1.50
N THR A 79 -1.16 -11.69 2.03
CA THR A 79 -0.87 -12.91 1.29
C THR A 79 -2.15 -13.72 1.03
N GLY A 80 -2.24 -14.42 -0.10
CA GLY A 80 -3.40 -15.25 -0.45
C GLY A 80 -3.60 -15.37 -1.96
N ILE A 81 -4.67 -16.05 -2.37
CA ILE A 81 -4.97 -16.32 -3.78
C ILE A 81 -5.23 -15.00 -4.54
N ARG A 82 -6.13 -14.16 -4.03
CA ARG A 82 -6.48 -12.87 -4.66
C ARG A 82 -5.33 -11.85 -4.64
N PRO A 83 -4.60 -11.65 -3.52
CA PRO A 83 -3.38 -10.86 -3.54
C PRO A 83 -2.34 -11.37 -4.55
N THR A 84 -2.21 -12.68 -4.74
CA THR A 84 -1.28 -13.26 -5.73
C THR A 84 -1.67 -12.88 -7.15
N LEU A 85 -2.95 -12.96 -7.51
CA LEU A 85 -3.45 -12.48 -8.81
C LEU A 85 -3.11 -11.00 -9.05
N VAL A 86 -3.36 -10.14 -8.04
CA VAL A 86 -3.05 -8.70 -8.15
C VAL A 86 -1.55 -8.49 -8.38
N ARG A 87 -0.67 -9.27 -7.73
CA ARG A 87 0.79 -9.20 -7.97
C ARG A 87 1.20 -9.67 -9.35
N GLN A 88 0.54 -10.70 -9.91
CA GLN A 88 0.80 -11.12 -11.29
C GLN A 88 0.46 -10.00 -12.28
N ILE A 89 -0.65 -9.31 -12.06
CA ILE A 89 -1.02 -8.12 -12.84
C ILE A 89 0.02 -7.00 -12.65
N GLN A 90 0.42 -6.74 -11.40
CA GLN A 90 1.43 -5.73 -11.06
C GLN A 90 2.76 -6.01 -11.76
N GLN A 91 3.24 -7.25 -11.74
CA GLN A 91 4.44 -7.68 -12.46
C GLN A 91 4.30 -7.46 -13.98
N LYS A 92 3.11 -7.70 -14.54
CA LYS A 92 2.85 -7.47 -15.96
C LYS A 92 2.91 -6.00 -16.35
N ILE A 93 2.39 -5.10 -15.51
CA ILE A 93 2.35 -3.67 -15.82
C ILE A 93 3.63 -2.92 -15.41
N LEU A 94 4.40 -3.43 -14.44
CA LEU A 94 5.64 -2.80 -13.96
C LEU A 94 6.91 -3.50 -14.43
N GLY A 95 6.81 -4.69 -15.03
CA GLY A 95 7.97 -5.40 -15.60
C GLY A 95 8.48 -4.77 -16.90
N ASP A 96 9.53 -5.35 -17.46
CA ASP A 96 10.26 -4.82 -18.64
C ASP A 96 9.35 -4.55 -19.86
N HIS A 97 8.32 -5.37 -20.02
CA HIS A 97 7.33 -5.26 -21.10
C HIS A 97 6.05 -4.53 -20.70
N GLY A 98 5.98 -3.99 -19.48
CA GLY A 98 4.85 -3.23 -18.96
C GLY A 98 4.82 -1.78 -19.46
N PHE A 99 4.30 -0.88 -18.63
CA PHE A 99 4.15 0.54 -18.96
C PHE A 99 5.48 1.29 -19.11
N GLY A 100 6.52 0.88 -18.38
CA GLY A 100 7.82 1.55 -18.42
C GLY A 100 7.73 3.06 -18.16
N SER A 101 8.50 3.84 -18.90
CA SER A 101 8.47 5.31 -18.88
C SER A 101 7.33 5.93 -19.71
N ASP A 102 6.55 5.11 -20.42
CA ASP A 102 5.51 5.60 -21.33
C ASP A 102 4.21 6.00 -20.59
N LEU A 103 4.11 5.70 -19.28
CA LEU A 103 3.02 6.11 -18.41
C LEU A 103 3.55 6.71 -17.10
N ASP A 104 3.41 8.03 -16.92
CA ASP A 104 3.57 8.65 -15.60
C ASP A 104 2.25 8.56 -14.84
N TRP A 105 2.26 7.85 -13.71
CA TRP A 105 1.11 7.68 -12.85
C TRP A 105 1.51 7.59 -11.37
N ALA A 106 0.57 7.89 -10.47
CA ALA A 106 0.83 7.91 -9.04
C ALA A 106 0.89 6.50 -8.41
N ASN A 107 2.02 5.80 -8.59
CA ASN A 107 2.22 4.38 -8.21
C ASN A 107 2.99 4.13 -6.90
N GLY A 108 3.49 5.17 -6.21
CA GLY A 108 4.29 4.99 -5.00
C GLY A 108 3.53 4.49 -3.76
N ARG A 109 4.24 3.85 -2.83
CA ARG A 109 3.76 3.40 -1.50
C ARG A 109 2.54 2.45 -1.54
N GLY A 110 2.57 1.45 -2.41
CA GLY A 110 1.52 0.43 -2.57
C GLY A 110 0.25 0.92 -3.24
N ARG A 111 0.27 2.15 -3.78
CA ARG A 111 -0.88 2.77 -4.44
C ARG A 111 -1.21 2.10 -5.76
N ASP A 112 -0.21 1.59 -6.45
CA ASP A 112 -0.36 0.69 -7.58
C ASP A 112 -1.16 -0.56 -7.23
N PHE A 113 -0.76 -1.27 -6.18
CA PHE A 113 -1.44 -2.46 -5.70
C PHE A 113 -2.89 -2.14 -5.30
N GLN A 114 -3.12 -1.00 -4.62
CA GLN A 114 -4.46 -0.55 -4.28
C GLN A 114 -5.31 -0.30 -5.53
N CYS A 115 -4.80 0.41 -6.55
CA CYS A 115 -5.54 0.70 -7.77
C CYS A 115 -5.88 -0.57 -8.53
N LEU A 116 -4.91 -1.49 -8.68
CA LEU A 116 -5.12 -2.79 -9.31
C LEU A 116 -6.18 -3.60 -8.56
N THR A 117 -6.10 -3.63 -7.23
CA THR A 117 -7.12 -4.30 -6.40
C THR A 117 -8.51 -3.70 -6.63
N SER A 118 -8.62 -2.36 -6.68
CA SER A 118 -9.90 -1.69 -6.96
C SER A 118 -10.46 -2.07 -8.32
N ILE A 119 -9.63 -2.13 -9.37
CA ILE A 119 -10.07 -2.54 -10.72
C ILE A 119 -10.64 -3.95 -10.67
N VAL A 120 -9.89 -4.92 -10.13
CA VAL A 120 -10.32 -6.32 -10.08
C VAL A 120 -11.59 -6.49 -9.25
N TYR A 121 -11.66 -5.82 -8.09
CA TYR A 121 -12.84 -5.81 -7.23
C TYR A 121 -14.08 -5.28 -7.96
N LEU A 122 -13.98 -4.13 -8.60
CA LEU A 122 -15.10 -3.46 -9.27
C LEU A 122 -15.63 -4.29 -10.44
N ILE A 123 -14.74 -4.99 -11.16
CA ILE A 123 -15.13 -5.88 -12.26
C ILE A 123 -15.82 -7.14 -11.72
N GLU A 124 -15.28 -7.79 -10.68
CA GLU A 124 -15.90 -8.99 -10.10
C GLU A 124 -17.27 -8.69 -9.49
N GLN A 125 -17.38 -7.60 -8.73
CA GLN A 125 -18.62 -7.24 -8.03
C GLN A 125 -19.63 -6.53 -8.92
N GLN A 126 -19.24 -6.15 -10.15
CA GLN A 126 -20.07 -5.38 -11.08
C GLN A 126 -20.74 -4.17 -10.42
N THR A 127 -19.99 -3.45 -9.59
CA THR A 127 -20.49 -2.31 -8.82
C THR A 127 -19.89 -1.00 -9.30
N GLU A 128 -20.67 0.07 -9.24
CA GLU A 128 -20.20 1.43 -9.54
C GLU A 128 -19.67 2.15 -8.30
N THR A 129 -19.85 1.56 -7.11
CA THR A 129 -19.39 2.16 -5.85
C THR A 129 -17.91 1.88 -5.64
N PHE A 130 -17.10 2.96 -5.61
CA PHE A 130 -15.67 2.84 -5.40
C PHE A 130 -15.34 2.23 -4.03
N PRO A 131 -14.49 1.19 -3.95
CA PRO A 131 -14.23 0.51 -2.70
C PRO A 131 -13.29 1.30 -1.77
N GLY A 132 -13.65 1.37 -0.48
CA GLY A 132 -12.74 1.79 0.57
C GLY A 132 -11.73 0.69 0.93
N VAL A 133 -10.65 1.07 1.64
CA VAL A 133 -9.57 0.15 2.03
C VAL A 133 -10.08 -1.07 2.80
N SER A 134 -11.01 -0.88 3.75
CA SER A 134 -11.57 -1.98 4.54
C SER A 134 -12.34 -2.99 3.68
N THR A 135 -13.04 -2.52 2.65
CA THR A 135 -13.71 -3.38 1.67
C THR A 135 -12.71 -4.19 0.87
N LEU A 136 -11.63 -3.55 0.39
CA LEU A 136 -10.56 -4.22 -0.33
C LEU A 136 -9.82 -5.26 0.51
N GLU A 137 -9.55 -4.95 1.78
CA GLU A 137 -8.89 -5.85 2.72
C GLU A 137 -9.71 -7.12 2.98
N ARG A 138 -11.01 -6.97 3.22
CA ARG A 138 -11.95 -8.10 3.35
C ARG A 138 -12.03 -8.92 2.06
N TRP A 139 -11.98 -8.25 0.91
CA TRP A 139 -12.02 -8.93 -0.38
C TRP A 139 -10.75 -9.73 -0.67
N LEU A 140 -9.58 -9.17 -0.36
CA LEU A 140 -8.26 -9.78 -0.54
C LEU A 140 -8.04 -10.99 0.38
N THR A 141 -8.59 -10.96 1.59
CA THR A 141 -8.48 -12.05 2.58
C THR A 141 -9.45 -13.21 2.32
N SER A 142 -10.32 -13.10 1.32
CA SER A 142 -11.21 -14.19 0.91
C SER A 142 -10.40 -15.39 0.38
N VAL A 143 -10.74 -16.58 0.87
CA VAL A 143 -10.18 -17.87 0.41
C VAL A 143 -10.83 -18.38 -0.89
N THR A 144 -11.91 -17.73 -1.34
CA THR A 144 -12.60 -18.12 -2.57
C THR A 144 -11.78 -17.71 -3.77
N ALA A 145 -11.30 -18.72 -4.51
CA ALA A 145 -10.63 -18.53 -5.79
C ALA A 145 -11.58 -17.88 -6.82
N LEU A 146 -11.00 -17.08 -7.70
CA LEU A 146 -11.73 -16.49 -8.81
C LEU A 146 -11.85 -17.51 -9.95
N PRO A 147 -12.91 -17.47 -10.78
CA PRO A 147 -13.01 -18.35 -11.93
C PRO A 147 -11.82 -18.14 -12.88
N VAL A 148 -11.22 -19.21 -13.39
CA VAL A 148 -10.07 -19.13 -14.32
C VAL A 148 -10.36 -18.24 -15.54
N LYS A 149 -11.60 -18.30 -16.05
CA LYS A 149 -12.07 -17.43 -17.13
C LYS A 149 -11.98 -15.95 -16.76
N PHE A 150 -12.38 -15.60 -15.54
CA PHE A 150 -12.31 -14.23 -15.04
C PHE A 150 -10.86 -13.76 -14.94
N GLU A 151 -9.96 -14.59 -14.40
CA GLU A 151 -8.53 -14.26 -14.32
C GLU A 151 -7.93 -14.00 -15.71
N SER A 152 -8.26 -14.85 -16.69
CA SER A 152 -7.84 -14.67 -18.09
C SER A 152 -8.38 -13.37 -18.69
N GLU A 153 -9.66 -13.04 -18.45
CA GLU A 153 -10.27 -11.82 -18.96
C GLU A 153 -9.63 -10.56 -18.36
N ILE A 154 -9.29 -10.59 -17.07
CA ILE A 154 -8.57 -9.49 -16.39
C ILE A 154 -7.16 -9.35 -16.96
N MET A 155 -6.42 -10.45 -17.13
CA MET A 155 -5.06 -10.42 -17.67
C MET A 155 -5.03 -9.89 -19.12
N GLU A 156 -6.04 -10.22 -19.92
CA GLU A 156 -6.21 -9.68 -21.27
C GLU A 156 -6.45 -8.16 -21.23
N THR A 157 -7.28 -7.65 -20.31
CA THR A 157 -7.50 -6.20 -20.12
C THR A 157 -6.18 -5.46 -19.92
N PHE A 158 -5.32 -5.94 -19.02
CA PHE A 158 -4.02 -5.31 -18.78
C PHE A 158 -3.04 -5.50 -19.94
N THR A 159 -3.16 -6.58 -20.72
CA THR A 159 -2.38 -6.76 -21.96
C THR A 159 -2.74 -5.69 -22.99
N ILE A 160 -4.04 -5.48 -23.22
CA ILE A 160 -4.53 -4.44 -24.13
C ILE A 160 -4.06 -3.07 -23.66
N TRP A 161 -4.17 -2.78 -22.36
CA TRP A 161 -3.77 -1.49 -21.82
C TRP A 161 -2.26 -1.24 -22.00
N VAL A 162 -1.41 -2.21 -21.67
CA VAL A 162 0.04 -2.11 -21.90
C VAL A 162 0.34 -1.86 -23.39
N ASN A 163 -0.32 -2.56 -24.30
CA ASN A 163 -0.15 -2.34 -25.73
C ASN A 163 -0.54 -0.92 -26.16
N MET A 164 -1.65 -0.39 -25.64
CA MET A 164 -2.09 0.98 -25.94
C MET A 164 -1.14 2.05 -25.41
N VAL A 165 -0.53 1.82 -24.23
CA VAL A 165 0.44 2.75 -23.63
C VAL A 165 1.74 2.80 -24.44
N ARG A 166 2.22 1.65 -24.90
CA ARG A 166 3.49 1.53 -25.63
C ARG A 166 3.38 1.93 -27.11
N ASP A 167 2.20 1.81 -27.69
CA ASP A 167 1.98 2.14 -29.09
C ASP A 167 1.67 3.64 -29.27
N LYS A 168 2.55 4.34 -30.00
CA LYS A 168 2.41 5.78 -30.31
C LYS A 168 1.11 6.14 -31.02
N GLN A 169 0.47 5.18 -31.70
CA GLN A 169 -0.82 5.41 -32.35
C GLN A 169 -1.96 5.58 -31.32
N TYR A 170 -1.85 4.95 -30.15
CA TYR A 170 -2.92 4.90 -29.16
C TYR A 170 -2.58 5.60 -27.83
N ASN A 171 -1.33 6.02 -27.64
CA ASN A 171 -0.84 6.53 -26.36
C ASN A 171 -1.11 8.00 -26.06
N MET A 172 -1.75 8.72 -26.99
CA MET A 172 -2.12 10.12 -26.84
C MET A 172 -2.83 10.42 -25.50
N PRO A 173 -3.80 9.60 -25.05
CA PRO A 173 -4.48 9.80 -23.77
C PRO A 173 -3.66 9.49 -22.54
N PHE A 174 -2.44 8.98 -22.66
CA PHE A 174 -1.55 8.73 -21.53
C PHE A 174 -0.43 9.77 -21.45
N SER A 175 -0.17 10.48 -22.55
CA SER A 175 0.90 11.48 -22.66
C SER A 175 0.46 12.89 -22.23
N LYS A 176 -0.85 13.20 -22.26
CA LYS A 176 -1.44 14.50 -21.89
C LYS A 176 -2.81 14.29 -21.21
N PRO A 177 -3.18 15.05 -20.16
CA PRO A 177 -2.31 15.77 -19.23
C PRO A 177 -1.39 14.80 -18.47
N THR A 178 -0.22 15.33 -18.09
CA THR A 178 1.07 14.65 -17.91
C THR A 178 1.10 13.49 -16.92
N LYS A 179 0.18 13.42 -15.95
CA LYS A 179 0.18 12.39 -14.92
C LYS A 179 -1.21 11.79 -14.73
N VAL A 180 -1.30 10.48 -14.82
CA VAL A 180 -2.52 9.73 -14.51
C VAL A 180 -2.69 9.62 -12.99
N SER A 181 -3.78 10.17 -12.47
CA SER A 181 -4.17 10.05 -11.07
C SER A 181 -4.67 8.64 -10.74
N PRO A 182 -4.69 8.24 -9.46
CA PRO A 182 -5.17 6.91 -9.05
C PRO A 182 -6.60 6.59 -9.49
N ILE A 183 -7.47 7.61 -9.51
CA ILE A 183 -8.86 7.44 -9.92
C ILE A 183 -8.97 7.27 -11.44
N GLU A 184 -8.26 8.09 -12.22
CA GLU A 184 -8.18 7.92 -13.68
C GLU A 184 -7.62 6.54 -14.03
N PHE A 185 -6.55 6.10 -13.37
CA PHE A 185 -5.96 4.77 -13.57
C PHE A 185 -7.02 3.67 -13.35
N THR A 186 -7.77 3.75 -12.25
CA THR A 186 -8.82 2.77 -11.97
C THR A 186 -9.92 2.79 -13.04
N LEU A 187 -10.40 3.98 -13.43
CA LEU A 187 -11.46 4.14 -14.43
C LEU A 187 -11.02 3.68 -15.83
N ILE A 188 -9.76 3.91 -16.22
CA ILE A 188 -9.20 3.42 -17.49
C ILE A 188 -9.25 1.90 -17.54
N GLY A 189 -8.82 1.22 -16.47
CA GLY A 189 -8.88 -0.24 -16.38
C GLY A 189 -10.31 -0.78 -16.55
N LEU A 190 -11.29 -0.12 -15.94
CA LEU A 190 -12.70 -0.46 -16.07
C LEU A 190 -13.24 -0.22 -17.48
N LEU A 191 -12.89 0.92 -18.09
CA LEU A 191 -13.32 1.27 -19.44
C LEU A 191 -12.78 0.26 -20.45
N ILE A 192 -11.49 -0.07 -20.38
CA ILE A 192 -10.89 -1.07 -21.25
C ILE A 192 -11.57 -2.42 -21.05
N HIS A 193 -11.77 -2.88 -19.80
CA HIS A 193 -12.44 -4.15 -19.56
C HIS A 193 -13.87 -4.18 -20.10
N LYS A 194 -14.64 -3.11 -19.92
CA LYS A 194 -16.03 -3.00 -20.35
C LYS A 194 -16.18 -3.00 -21.87
N TYR A 195 -15.23 -2.38 -22.58
CA TYR A 195 -15.35 -2.12 -24.02
C TYR A 195 -14.35 -2.90 -24.91
N LYS A 196 -13.43 -3.69 -24.35
CA LYS A 196 -12.42 -4.46 -25.13
C LYS A 196 -13.04 -5.40 -26.18
N ALA A 197 -14.26 -5.85 -25.98
CA ALA A 197 -14.95 -6.75 -26.91
C ALA A 197 -15.72 -6.00 -28.03
N THR A 198 -15.99 -4.71 -27.86
CA THR A 198 -16.88 -3.94 -28.75
C THR A 198 -16.20 -2.75 -29.43
N MET A 199 -15.10 -2.26 -28.88
CA MET A 199 -14.35 -1.11 -29.40
C MET A 199 -12.98 -1.53 -29.93
N SER A 200 -12.56 -0.93 -31.04
CA SER A 200 -11.17 -0.98 -31.50
C SER A 200 -10.23 -0.22 -30.55
N LEU A 201 -8.92 -0.48 -30.63
CA LEU A 201 -7.91 0.22 -29.83
C LEU A 201 -7.97 1.75 -30.00
N MET A 202 -8.25 2.24 -31.22
CA MET A 202 -8.42 3.67 -31.48
C MET A 202 -9.68 4.24 -30.81
N GLN A 203 -10.79 3.49 -30.83
CA GLN A 203 -12.01 3.91 -30.13
C GLN A 203 -11.83 3.90 -28.61
N LEU A 204 -11.12 2.90 -28.06
CA LEU A 204 -10.74 2.88 -26.64
C LEU A 204 -9.85 4.07 -26.29
N SER A 205 -8.85 4.38 -27.12
CA SER A 205 -7.97 5.53 -26.92
C SER A 205 -8.76 6.84 -26.89
N ASN A 206 -9.65 7.06 -27.86
CA ASN A 206 -10.53 8.23 -27.90
C ASN A 206 -11.50 8.29 -26.70
N ALA A 207 -12.04 7.15 -26.26
CA ALA A 207 -12.92 7.09 -25.10
C ALA A 207 -12.19 7.42 -23.80
N ILE A 208 -10.94 6.94 -23.63
CA ILE A 208 -10.09 7.30 -22.51
C ILE A 208 -9.77 8.80 -22.55
N TRP A 209 -9.45 9.35 -23.72
CA TRP A 209 -9.22 10.79 -23.88
C TRP A 209 -10.44 11.62 -23.47
N ALA A 210 -11.65 11.22 -23.90
CA ALA A 210 -12.88 11.95 -23.55
C ALA A 210 -13.23 11.86 -22.06
N MET A 211 -12.74 10.85 -21.36
CA MET A 211 -12.95 10.64 -19.92
C MET A 211 -11.97 11.46 -19.05
N ARG A 212 -10.77 11.75 -19.56
CA ARG A 212 -9.68 12.44 -18.84
C ARG A 212 -9.73 13.95 -19.05
#